data_AF-A0A959C565-F1
#
_entry.id   AF-A0A959C565-F1
#
_cell.length_a   1.000
_cell.length_b   1.000
_cell.length_c   1.000
_cell.angle_alpha   90.00
_cell.angle_beta   90.00
_cell.angle_gamma   90.00
#
_symmetry.space_group_name_H-M   'P 1'
#
loop_
_entity.id
_entity.type
_entity.pdbx_description
1 polymer ?
#
loop_
_entity_poly.entity_id
_entity_poly.type
_entity_poly.pdbx_seq_one_letter_code
_entity_poly.pdbx_strand_id
1 'polypeptide(L)'
;ADTLAAYSRAMNLLKMVKGGASFEQMAADSSEDKSAKDNKGRLGYVTAMLPDGYYELEKVIYDSKPGDIRIARSNAGYHIVKVNAFRPARGEIEVAHILFRKGDNEMKNAEQKNRVDSLHATLKRGADWEEACKRFS
;
A
#
# COMPACT_ATOMS: atom_id res chain seq x y z
N ALA A 1 21.54 -16.52 -16.93
CA ALA A 1 21.99 -15.84 -18.16
C ALA A 1 20.90 -14.91 -18.75
N ASP A 2 19.91 -14.45 -17.97
CA ASP A 2 18.75 -13.66 -18.44
C ASP A 2 18.77 -12.20 -17.93
N THR A 3 19.83 -11.81 -17.23
CA THR A 3 19.90 -10.51 -16.55
C THR A 3 20.24 -9.36 -17.50
N LEU A 4 20.91 -9.62 -18.63
CA LEU A 4 21.33 -8.56 -19.56
C LEU A 4 20.16 -8.00 -20.37
N ALA A 5 19.24 -8.85 -20.81
CA ALA A 5 18.04 -8.44 -21.55
C ALA A 5 17.12 -7.60 -20.66
N ALA A 6 16.81 -8.10 -19.45
CA ALA A 6 16.04 -7.37 -18.46
C ALA A 6 16.70 -6.03 -18.07
N TYR A 7 18.02 -6.02 -17.87
CA TYR A 7 18.76 -4.80 -17.58
C TYR A 7 18.68 -3.78 -18.72
N SER A 8 18.92 -4.22 -19.96
CA SER A 8 18.88 -3.36 -21.14
C SER A 8 17.49 -2.75 -21.34
N ARG A 9 16.44 -3.56 -21.14
CA ARG A 9 15.04 -3.09 -21.19
C ARG A 9 14.79 -2.03 -20.12
N ALA A 10 15.15 -2.30 -18.87
CA ALA A 10 14.95 -1.36 -17.77
C ALA A 10 15.72 -0.04 -17.99
N MET A 11 16.96 -0.12 -18.49
CA MET A 11 17.76 1.07 -18.81
C MET A 11 17.15 1.92 -19.93
N ASN A 12 16.60 1.29 -20.97
CA ASN A 12 15.92 2.00 -22.05
C ASN A 12 14.67 2.72 -21.55
N LEU A 13 13.84 2.05 -20.76
CA LEU A 13 12.65 2.66 -20.15
C LEU A 13 13.04 3.82 -19.21
N LEU A 14 14.07 3.64 -18.39
CA LEU A 14 14.60 4.69 -17.52
C LEU A 14 15.04 5.92 -18.33
N LYS A 15 15.73 5.72 -19.45
CA LYS A 15 16.15 6.80 -20.35
C LYS A 15 14.95 7.57 -20.92
N MET A 16 13.91 6.86 -21.36
CA MET A 16 12.70 7.48 -21.90
C MET A 16 11.99 8.35 -20.85
N VAL A 17 11.78 7.81 -19.65
CA VAL A 17 11.12 8.57 -18.58
C VAL A 17 11.97 9.77 -18.16
N LYS A 18 13.29 9.62 -18.02
CA LYS A 18 14.20 10.75 -17.75
C LYS A 18 14.22 11.79 -18.88
N GLY A 19 13.91 11.37 -20.11
CA GLY A 19 13.72 12.24 -21.28
C GLY A 19 12.36 12.94 -21.35
N GLY A 20 11.48 12.77 -20.35
CA GLY A 20 10.19 13.44 -20.26
C GLY A 20 8.98 12.56 -20.63
N ALA A 21 9.16 11.28 -20.96
CA ALA A 21 8.03 10.37 -21.12
C ALA A 21 7.29 10.19 -19.78
N SER A 22 5.96 10.03 -19.83
CA SER A 22 5.16 9.78 -18.63
C SER A 22 5.56 8.45 -17.98
N PHE A 23 5.93 8.53 -16.70
CA PHE A 23 6.23 7.34 -15.88
C PHE A 23 5.00 6.45 -15.74
N GLU A 24 3.83 7.07 -15.54
CA GLU A 24 2.56 6.40 -15.29
C GLU A 24 2.11 5.59 -16.52
N GLN A 25 2.24 6.17 -17.72
CA GLN A 25 1.95 5.46 -18.96
C GLN A 25 2.94 4.31 -19.17
N MET A 26 4.23 4.56 -18.96
CA MET A 26 5.25 3.53 -19.13
C MET A 26 5.09 2.38 -18.14
N ALA A 27 4.66 2.67 -16.91
CA ALA A 27 4.33 1.66 -15.92
C ALA A 27 3.11 0.82 -16.35
N ALA A 28 2.04 1.44 -16.84
CA ALA A 28 0.85 0.73 -17.30
C ALA A 28 1.14 -0.20 -18.49
N ASP A 29 1.99 0.26 -19.42
CA ASP A 29 2.23 -0.45 -20.68
C ASP A 29 3.34 -1.51 -20.57
N SER A 30 4.38 -1.24 -19.78
CA SER A 30 5.62 -2.02 -19.79
C SER A 30 5.95 -2.74 -18.49
N SER A 31 5.27 -2.44 -17.38
CA SER A 31 5.55 -3.11 -16.10
C SER A 31 5.06 -4.55 -16.11
N GLU A 32 5.85 -5.43 -15.50
CA GLU A 32 5.47 -6.84 -15.25
C GLU A 32 4.73 -7.01 -13.92
N ASP A 33 4.64 -5.97 -13.10
CA ASP A 33 3.71 -5.93 -11.97
C ASP A 33 2.27 -5.83 -12.50
N LYS A 34 1.47 -6.87 -12.25
CA LYS A 34 0.08 -6.97 -12.67
C LYS A 34 -0.76 -5.77 -12.21
N SER A 35 -0.46 -5.20 -11.04
CA SER A 35 -1.20 -4.06 -10.49
C SER A 35 -0.96 -2.76 -11.27
N ALA A 36 0.16 -2.66 -12.00
CA ALA A 36 0.57 -1.46 -12.70
C ALA A 36 -0.38 -1.05 -13.82
N LYS A 37 -1.13 -2.00 -14.39
CA LYS A 37 -2.16 -1.72 -15.41
C LYS A 37 -3.28 -0.85 -14.86
N ASP A 38 -3.66 -1.08 -13.61
CA ASP A 38 -4.80 -0.40 -12.97
C ASP A 38 -4.35 0.83 -12.19
N ASN A 39 -3.24 0.71 -11.43
CA ASN A 39 -2.74 1.78 -10.56
C ASN A 39 -1.67 2.66 -11.22
N LYS A 40 -1.28 2.39 -12.47
CA LYS A 40 -0.22 3.09 -13.22
C LYS A 40 1.12 3.12 -12.49
N GLY A 41 1.44 2.05 -11.76
CA GLY A 41 2.65 1.91 -10.93
C GLY A 41 2.60 2.64 -9.59
N ARG A 42 1.44 3.14 -9.17
CA ARG A 42 1.30 3.91 -7.92
C ARG A 42 1.09 2.99 -6.72
N LEU A 43 2.16 2.80 -5.94
CA LEU A 43 2.15 1.96 -4.72
C LEU A 43 1.67 2.70 -3.45
N GLY A 44 1.53 4.03 -3.50
CA GLY A 44 1.22 4.82 -2.32
C GLY A 44 2.42 4.97 -1.38
N TYR A 45 2.15 5.06 -0.06
CA TYR A 45 3.21 5.09 0.95
C TYR A 45 3.54 3.68 1.38
N VAL A 46 4.83 3.33 1.27
CA VAL A 46 5.39 2.06 1.75
C VAL A 46 6.19 2.29 3.03
N THR A 47 6.24 1.28 3.89
CA THR A 47 7.04 1.29 5.12
C THR A 47 8.41 0.66 4.86
N ALA A 48 9.41 1.08 5.65
CA ALA A 48 10.73 0.46 5.70
C ALA A 48 10.65 -1.05 5.93
N MET A 49 11.72 -1.78 5.59
CA MET A 49 11.83 -3.23 5.68
C MET A 49 10.98 -3.94 4.61
N LEU A 50 11.36 -3.74 3.35
CA LEU A 50 10.84 -4.53 2.25
C LEU A 50 11.19 -6.02 2.44
N PRO A 51 10.41 -6.94 1.85
CA PRO A 51 10.67 -8.37 1.96
C PRO A 51 12.09 -8.78 1.55
N ASP A 52 12.53 -9.95 2.01
CA ASP A 52 13.83 -10.50 1.68
C ASP A 52 14.11 -10.48 0.17
N GLY A 53 15.32 -10.04 -0.19
CA GLY A 53 15.75 -9.88 -1.58
C GLY A 53 15.45 -8.53 -2.22
N TYR A 54 14.90 -7.56 -1.49
CA TYR A 54 14.63 -6.19 -1.96
C TYR A 54 15.50 -5.11 -1.30
N TYR A 55 16.56 -5.50 -0.60
CA TYR A 55 17.45 -4.56 0.10
C TYR A 55 18.01 -3.45 -0.80
N GLU A 56 18.48 -3.79 -2.00
CA GLU A 56 19.00 -2.78 -2.93
C GLU A 56 17.91 -1.82 -3.44
N LEU A 57 16.67 -2.29 -3.57
CA LEU A 57 15.52 -1.45 -3.88
C LEU A 57 15.23 -0.48 -2.74
N GLU A 58 15.20 -1.00 -1.51
CA GLU A 58 15.01 -0.19 -0.30
C GLU A 58 16.08 0.89 -0.20
N LYS A 59 17.35 0.50 -0.32
CA LYS A 59 18.49 1.42 -0.28
C LYS A 59 18.36 2.53 -1.33
N VAL A 60 18.05 2.18 -2.58
CA VAL A 60 17.86 3.16 -3.67
C VAL A 60 16.72 4.13 -3.37
N ILE A 61 15.63 3.66 -2.75
CA ILE A 61 14.52 4.53 -2.34
C ILE A 61 14.99 5.50 -1.25
N TYR A 62 15.69 5.02 -0.22
CA TYR A 62 16.18 5.86 0.89
C TYR A 62 17.26 6.87 0.47
N ASP A 63 18.12 6.51 -0.48
CA ASP A 63 19.17 7.39 -1.01
C ASP A 63 18.63 8.44 -2.01
N SER A 64 17.34 8.38 -2.34
CA SER A 64 16.69 9.25 -3.33
C SER A 64 15.97 10.43 -2.72
N LYS A 65 15.83 11.50 -3.49
CA LYS A 65 15.01 12.67 -3.17
C LYS A 65 13.64 12.59 -3.84
N PRO A 66 12.60 13.28 -3.34
CA PRO A 66 11.35 13.42 -4.06
C PRO A 66 11.58 13.95 -5.49
N GLY A 67 10.97 13.29 -6.46
CA GLY A 67 11.15 13.52 -7.89
C GLY A 67 12.20 12.62 -8.56
N ASP A 68 13.08 11.96 -7.79
CA ASP A 68 14.10 11.08 -8.37
C ASP A 68 13.47 9.84 -9.03
N ILE A 69 14.02 9.48 -10.19
CA ILE A 69 13.73 8.23 -10.88
C ILE A 69 15.02 7.43 -10.99
N ARG A 70 15.06 6.27 -10.34
CA ARG A 70 16.25 5.41 -10.24
C ARG A 70 15.95 3.96 -10.59
N ILE A 71 16.99 3.23 -10.94
CA ILE A 71 16.94 1.79 -11.17
C ILE A 71 17.52 1.06 -9.96
N ALA A 72 16.91 -0.05 -9.59
CA ALA A 72 17.38 -0.94 -8.54
C ALA A 72 17.23 -2.40 -8.99
N ARG A 73 18.04 -3.29 -8.41
CA ARG A 73 17.95 -4.73 -8.65
C ARG A 73 17.38 -5.41 -7.41
N SER A 74 16.57 -6.44 -7.60
CA SER A 74 16.12 -7.34 -6.53
C SER A 74 16.15 -8.79 -7.01
N ASN A 75 15.79 -9.73 -6.13
CA ASN A 75 15.62 -11.13 -6.51
C ASN A 75 14.54 -11.33 -7.60
N ALA A 76 13.58 -10.41 -7.71
CA ALA A 76 12.53 -10.46 -8.72
C ALA A 76 12.95 -9.88 -10.09
N GLY A 77 14.07 -9.16 -10.17
CA GLY A 77 14.53 -8.54 -11.42
C GLY A 77 15.00 -7.10 -11.24
N TYR A 78 14.69 -6.24 -12.22
CA TYR A 78 15.04 -4.82 -12.20
C TYR A 78 13.80 -3.96 -12.00
N HIS A 79 13.94 -2.96 -11.14
CA HIS A 79 12.87 -2.05 -10.75
C HIS A 79 13.25 -0.64 -11.16
N ILE A 80 12.31 0.09 -11.77
CA ILE A 80 12.44 1.53 -11.98
C ILE A 80 11.50 2.19 -10.97
N VAL A 81 12.07 2.95 -10.04
CA VAL A 81 11.31 3.61 -8.97
C VAL A 81 11.30 5.11 -9.16
N LYS A 82 10.12 5.71 -9.03
CA LYS A 82 9.90 7.16 -8.94
C LYS A 82 9.52 7.50 -7.50
N VAL A 83 10.39 8.23 -6.80
CA VAL A 83 10.14 8.63 -5.42
C VAL A 83 9.24 9.86 -5.43
N ASN A 84 7.98 9.71 -5.06
CA ASN A 84 7.02 10.82 -5.09
C ASN A 84 7.12 11.73 -3.86
N ALA A 85 7.21 11.15 -2.66
CA ALA A 85 7.27 11.87 -1.41
C ALA A 85 7.74 10.96 -0.27
N PHE A 86 8.27 11.58 0.79
CA PHE A 86 8.50 10.94 2.09
C PHE A 86 7.58 11.57 3.13
N ARG A 87 7.16 10.77 4.13
CA ARG A 87 6.46 11.26 5.31
C ARG A 87 6.88 10.46 6.54
N PRO A 88 6.81 11.05 7.75
CA PRO A 88 6.96 10.28 8.99
C PRO A 88 5.96 9.12 9.05
N ALA A 89 6.36 8.02 9.70
CA ALA A 89 5.43 6.95 10.05
C ALA A 89 4.25 7.55 10.84
N ARG A 90 3.05 6.96 10.69
CA ARG A 90 1.84 7.43 11.38
C ARG A 90 1.91 7.24 12.91
N GLY A 91 2.99 6.68 13.43
CA GLY A 91 3.14 6.28 14.82
C GLY A 91 2.29 5.05 15.14
N GLU A 92 2.28 4.71 16.42
CA GLU A 92 1.39 3.70 16.98
C GLU A 92 0.20 4.41 17.62
N ILE A 93 -0.99 3.81 17.52
CA ILE A 93 -2.18 4.26 18.23
C ILE A 93 -2.76 3.08 19.00
N GLU A 94 -3.15 3.32 20.25
CA GLU A 94 -3.92 2.36 21.02
C GLU A 94 -5.40 2.55 20.71
N VAL A 95 -6.06 1.49 20.26
CA VAL A 95 -7.48 1.51 19.93
C VAL A 95 -8.18 0.32 20.57
N ALA A 96 -9.38 0.55 21.07
CA ALA A 96 -10.28 -0.50 21.50
C ALA A 96 -11.42 -0.61 20.47
N HIS A 97 -11.85 -1.84 20.18
CA HIS A 97 -12.95 -2.08 19.25
C HIS A 97 -13.97 -3.09 19.81
N ILE A 98 -15.17 -3.08 19.26
CA ILE A 98 -16.20 -4.11 19.50
C ILE A 98 -16.58 -4.65 18.13
N LEU A 99 -16.29 -5.94 17.88
CA LEU A 99 -16.46 -6.54 16.56
C LEU A 99 -17.84 -7.19 16.40
N PHE A 100 -18.64 -6.66 15.47
CA PHE A 100 -19.84 -7.33 14.98
C PHE A 100 -19.54 -8.00 13.64
N ARG A 101 -19.59 -9.34 13.61
CA ARG A 101 -19.32 -10.10 12.38
C ARG A 101 -20.47 -9.94 11.39
N LYS A 102 -20.12 -9.87 10.11
CA LYS A 102 -21.07 -9.87 8.99
C LYS A 102 -21.86 -11.19 8.97
N GLY A 103 -23.14 -11.12 8.64
CA GLY A 103 -23.98 -12.28 8.36
C GLY A 103 -23.80 -12.81 6.93
N ASP A 104 -24.43 -13.95 6.64
CA ASP A 104 -24.40 -14.62 5.33
C ASP A 104 -25.29 -13.96 4.26
N ASN A 105 -26.16 -13.01 4.64
CA ASN A 105 -27.06 -12.32 3.73
C ASN A 105 -27.31 -10.85 4.15
N GLU A 106 -27.93 -10.07 3.26
CA GLU A 106 -28.20 -8.65 3.46
C GLU A 106 -29.09 -8.35 4.67
N MET A 107 -30.11 -9.18 4.91
CA MET A 107 -31.03 -9.00 6.04
C MET A 107 -30.27 -9.13 7.37
N LYS A 108 -29.44 -10.16 7.54
CA LYS A 108 -28.60 -10.31 8.74
C LYS A 108 -27.59 -9.16 8.87
N ASN A 109 -27.08 -8.62 7.77
CA ASN A 109 -26.17 -7.46 7.81
C ASN A 109 -26.90 -6.20 8.28
N ALA A 110 -28.14 -5.99 7.85
CA ALA A 110 -28.97 -4.89 8.33
C ALA A 110 -29.24 -5.03 9.84
N GLU A 111 -29.52 -6.23 10.33
CA GLU A 111 -29.67 -6.49 11.77
C GLU A 111 -28.39 -6.20 12.56
N GLN A 112 -27.22 -6.66 12.08
CA GLN A 112 -25.94 -6.35 12.72
C GLN A 112 -25.66 -4.85 12.73
N LYS A 113 -25.95 -4.14 11.63
CA LYS A 113 -25.83 -2.69 11.57
C LYS A 113 -26.72 -2.00 12.61
N ASN A 114 -27.99 -2.41 12.73
CA ASN A 114 -28.91 -1.85 13.71
C ASN A 114 -28.40 -2.07 15.15
N ARG A 115 -27.80 -3.22 15.45
CA ARG A 115 -27.17 -3.50 16.76
C ARG A 115 -25.97 -2.59 17.02
N VAL A 116 -25.10 -2.42 16.03
CA VAL A 116 -23.94 -1.50 16.12
C VAL A 116 -24.40 -0.06 16.35
N ASP A 117 -25.37 0.41 15.57
CA ASP A 117 -25.90 1.77 15.68
C ASP A 117 -26.52 2.03 17.06
N SER A 118 -27.28 1.05 17.57
CA SER A 118 -27.90 1.12 18.90
C SER A 118 -26.86 1.15 20.02
N LEU A 119 -25.84 0.27 19.95
CA LEU A 119 -24.75 0.26 20.92
C LEU A 119 -23.99 1.59 20.89
N HIS A 120 -23.65 2.09 19.70
CA HIS A 120 -22.98 3.37 19.51
C HIS A 120 -23.78 4.54 20.08
N ALA A 121 -25.11 4.57 19.87
CA ALA A 121 -25.97 5.60 20.46
C ALA A 121 -25.99 5.54 21.99
N THR A 122 -25.91 4.34 22.56
CA THR A 122 -25.89 4.13 24.01
C THR A 122 -24.54 4.54 24.61
N LEU A 123 -23.42 4.15 23.97
CA LEU A 123 -22.07 4.58 24.34
C LEU A 123 -21.93 6.11 24.29
N LYS A 124 -22.49 6.77 23.26
CA LYS A 124 -22.54 8.24 23.17
C LYS A 124 -23.31 8.91 24.30
N ARG A 125 -24.24 8.21 24.94
CA ARG A 125 -24.99 8.69 26.12
C ARG A 125 -24.29 8.37 27.44
N GLY A 126 -23.07 7.83 27.40
CA GLY A 126 -22.26 7.57 28.60
C GLY A 126 -22.42 6.17 29.19
N ALA A 127 -22.92 5.19 28.42
CA ALA A 127 -22.84 3.80 28.86
C ALA A 127 -21.37 3.33 29.00
N ASP A 128 -21.14 2.42 29.95
CA ASP A 128 -19.82 1.93 30.29
C ASP A 128 -19.18 1.13 29.13
N TRP A 129 -17.94 1.47 28.81
CA TRP A 129 -17.21 0.86 27.70
C TRP A 129 -16.76 -0.56 28.02
N GLU A 130 -16.28 -0.84 29.23
CA GLU A 130 -15.79 -2.16 29.61
C GLU A 130 -16.91 -3.19 29.61
N GLU A 131 -18.09 -2.80 30.10
CA GLU A 131 -19.28 -3.63 30.08
C GLU A 131 -19.79 -3.87 28.66
N ALA A 132 -19.75 -2.84 27.80
CA ALA A 132 -20.06 -3.00 26.38
C ALA A 132 -19.10 -3.99 25.70
N CYS A 133 -17.79 -3.89 25.96
CA CYS A 133 -16.81 -4.83 25.45
C CYS A 133 -17.07 -6.26 25.92
N LYS A 134 -17.28 -6.47 27.23
CA LYS A 134 -17.59 -7.81 27.79
C LYS A 134 -18.84 -8.43 27.19
N ARG A 135 -19.82 -7.60 26.83
CA ARG A 135 -21.12 -8.08 26.34
C ARG A 135 -21.14 -8.37 24.84
N PHE A 136 -20.38 -7.61 24.05
CA PHE A 136 -20.51 -7.61 22.59
C PHE A 136 -19.23 -8.02 21.84
N SER A 137 -18.07 -8.08 22.50
CA SER A 137 -16.79 -8.46 21.89
C SER A 137 -16.28 -9.81 22.33
#